data_AF-T1AV95-F1
#
_entry.id   AF-T1AV95-F1
#
_cell.length_a   1.000
_cell.length_b   1.000
_cell.length_c   1.000
_cell.angle_alpha   90.00
_cell.angle_beta   90.00
_cell.angle_gamma   90.00
#
_symmetry.space_group_name_H-M   'P 1'
#
loop_
_entity.id
_entity.type
_entity.pdbx_description
1 polymer ?
#
loop_
_entity_poly.entity_id
_entity_poly.type
_entity_poly.pdbx_seq_one_letter_code
_entity_poly.pdbx_strand_id
1 'polypeptide(L)'
;MAPSNSPAWVIDLVNGDRGGVSSSSPAAVAGYPDITVPAGFVHGLPLGVSFFGAKWSEPTLIEIAYGFEQATHARRDPQFLKHAPI
;
A
#
# COMPACT_ATOMS: atom_id res chain seq x y z
N MET A 1 -0.08 11.68 -3.48
CA MET A 1 0.55 10.36 -3.32
C MET A 1 1.11 10.25 -1.91
N ALA A 2 1.07 9.07 -1.31
CA ALA A 2 1.63 8.80 0.03
C ALA A 2 1.99 7.31 0.16
N PRO A 3 2.88 6.91 1.09
CA PRO A 3 3.01 5.51 1.47
C PRO A 3 1.67 4.97 2.00
N SER A 4 1.24 3.80 1.52
CA SER A 4 -0.10 3.27 1.84
C SER A 4 -0.25 2.86 3.30
N ASN A 5 0.67 2.02 3.77
CA ASN A 5 0.72 1.52 5.14
C ASN A 5 2.18 1.24 5.56
N SER A 6 2.39 1.05 6.85
CA SER A 6 3.63 0.48 7.38
C SER A 6 3.79 -1.00 6.98
N PRO A 7 5.01 -1.58 7.03
CA PRO A 7 5.20 -3.02 6.82
C PRO A 7 4.29 -3.83 7.75
N ALA A 8 3.87 -5.01 7.29
CA ALA A 8 3.09 -5.92 8.11
C ALA A 8 3.83 -6.25 9.42
N TRP A 9 3.13 -6.21 10.54
CA TRP A 9 3.66 -6.56 11.85
C TRP A 9 3.15 -7.91 12.34
N VAL A 10 3.89 -8.53 13.26
CA VAL A 10 3.45 -9.74 13.96
C VAL A 10 2.33 -9.37 14.93
N ILE A 11 1.36 -10.26 15.08
CA ILE A 11 0.32 -10.14 16.10
C ILE A 11 1.00 -10.15 17.48
N ASP A 12 0.88 -9.06 18.24
CA ASP A 12 1.36 -8.94 19.62
C ASP A 12 0.16 -9.04 20.58
N LEU A 13 0.05 -10.17 21.26
CA LEU A 13 -1.05 -10.47 22.19
C LEU A 13 -0.96 -9.70 23.52
N VAL A 14 0.20 -9.12 23.84
CA VAL A 14 0.44 -8.44 25.11
C VAL A 14 0.25 -6.93 24.95
N ASN A 15 0.86 -6.34 23.92
CA ASN A 15 0.86 -4.89 23.71
C ASN A 15 -0.12 -4.41 22.64
N GLY A 16 -0.74 -5.34 21.90
CA GLY A 16 -1.65 -5.03 20.79
C GLY A 16 -0.94 -4.62 19.51
N ASP A 17 -1.74 -4.26 18.50
CA ASP A 17 -1.23 -3.93 17.17
C ASP A 17 -0.40 -2.64 17.17
N ARG A 18 0.73 -2.67 16.47
CA ARG A 18 1.59 -1.52 16.31
C ARG A 18 1.00 -0.61 15.25
N GLY A 19 0.42 0.51 15.68
CA GLY A 19 0.01 1.58 14.77
C GLY A 19 1.21 2.10 13.95
N GLY A 20 0.94 2.59 12.74
CA GLY A 20 1.96 3.11 11.85
C GLY A 20 1.39 4.10 10.86
N VAL A 21 2.18 4.44 9.85
CA VAL A 21 1.72 5.25 8.72
C VAL A 21 0.54 4.54 8.06
N SER A 22 -0.56 5.27 7.85
CA SER A 22 -1.71 4.85 7.06
C SER A 22 -2.26 6.06 6.32
N SER A 23 -2.58 5.89 5.04
CA SER A 23 -2.99 7.00 4.18
C SER A 23 -4.41 6.89 3.62
N SER A 24 -5.18 5.85 3.98
CA SER A 24 -6.51 5.60 3.41
C SER A 24 -7.60 6.51 3.98
N SER A 25 -7.49 6.90 5.25
CA SER A 25 -8.55 7.66 5.96
C SER A 25 -8.94 8.98 5.30
N PRO A 26 -8.01 9.85 4.83
CA PRO A 26 -8.39 11.13 4.23
C PRO A 26 -9.27 10.98 2.98
N ALA A 27 -8.91 10.08 2.05
CA ALA A 27 -9.69 9.86 0.83
C ALA A 27 -11.03 9.18 1.12
N ALA A 28 -11.04 8.22 2.04
CA ALA A 28 -12.27 7.54 2.47
C ALA A 28 -13.28 8.52 3.08
N VAL A 29 -12.82 9.42 3.98
CA VAL A 29 -13.68 10.43 4.61
C VAL A 29 -14.15 11.48 3.60
N ALA A 30 -13.28 11.89 2.67
CA ALA A 30 -13.62 12.86 1.63
C ALA A 30 -14.55 12.29 0.53
N GLY A 31 -14.72 10.97 0.45
CA GLY A 31 -15.45 10.32 -0.64
C GLY A 31 -14.72 10.42 -1.98
N TYR A 32 -13.38 10.42 -1.95
CA TYR A 32 -12.51 10.55 -3.12
C TYR A 32 -11.87 9.21 -3.48
N PRO A 33 -11.51 9.00 -4.76
CA PRO A 33 -10.88 7.76 -5.18
C PRO A 33 -9.44 7.64 -4.65
N ASP A 34 -9.08 6.44 -4.20
CA ASP A 34 -7.74 6.03 -3.73
C ASP A 34 -7.37 4.70 -4.42
N ILE A 35 -6.16 4.60 -4.94
CA ILE A 35 -5.61 3.37 -5.51
C ILE A 35 -4.22 3.10 -4.94
N THR A 36 -4.01 1.88 -4.46
CA THR A 36 -2.70 1.41 -3.96
C THR A 36 -2.05 0.49 -4.97
N VAL A 37 -0.78 0.72 -5.28
CA VAL A 37 0.04 -0.15 -6.14
C VAL A 37 1.32 -0.60 -5.40
N PRO A 38 1.84 -1.81 -5.67
CA PRO A 38 3.10 -2.28 -5.08
C PRO A 38 4.26 -1.34 -5.44
N ALA A 39 5.03 -0.93 -4.43
CA ALA A 39 6.15 0.01 -4.58
C ALA A 39 7.51 -0.60 -4.18
N GLY A 40 7.51 -1.75 -3.51
CA GLY A 40 8.75 -2.42 -3.12
C GLY A 40 8.55 -3.41 -1.98
N PHE A 41 9.66 -3.76 -1.33
CA PHE A 41 9.69 -4.72 -0.24
C PHE A 41 10.69 -4.30 0.83
N VAL A 42 10.37 -4.57 2.10
CA VAL A 42 11.31 -4.48 3.22
C VAL A 42 11.24 -5.77 4.03
N HIS A 43 12.39 -6.40 4.29
CA HIS A 43 12.45 -7.73 4.91
C HIS A 43 11.50 -8.74 4.22
N GLY A 44 11.37 -8.71 2.90
CA GLY A 44 10.46 -9.61 2.17
C GLY A 44 8.96 -9.31 2.32
N LEU A 45 8.58 -8.28 3.09
CA LEU A 45 7.19 -7.81 3.22
C LEU A 45 6.88 -6.74 2.16
N PRO A 46 5.73 -6.81 1.48
CA PRO A 46 5.37 -5.87 0.44
C PRO A 46 5.05 -4.48 1.01
N LEU A 47 5.48 -3.45 0.29
CA LEU A 47 5.15 -2.05 0.52
C LEU A 47 4.33 -1.50 -0.64
N GLY A 48 3.39 -0.62 -0.33
CA GLY A 48 2.52 0.04 -1.30
C GLY A 48 2.66 1.57 -1.28
N VAL A 49 2.36 2.18 -2.42
CA VAL A 49 2.13 3.62 -2.55
C VAL A 49 0.67 3.85 -2.95
N SER A 50 0.03 4.81 -2.29
CA SER A 50 -1.33 5.25 -2.56
C SER A 50 -1.33 6.51 -3.41
N PHE A 51 -2.12 6.49 -4.47
CA PHE A 51 -2.47 7.66 -5.28
C PHE A 51 -3.91 8.05 -4.99
N PHE A 52 -4.15 9.34 -4.80
CA PHE A 52 -5.47 9.89 -4.51
C PHE A 52 -5.88 10.80 -5.66
N GLY A 53 -7.15 10.71 -6.05
CA GLY A 53 -7.75 11.60 -7.04
C GLY A 53 -8.76 12.55 -6.41
N ALA A 54 -9.19 13.54 -7.19
CA ALA A 54 -10.41 14.28 -6.88
C ALA A 54 -11.65 13.41 -7.17
N LYS A 55 -12.82 13.86 -6.72
CA LYS A 55 -14.10 13.21 -7.02
C LYS A 55 -14.24 12.92 -8.53
N TRP A 56 -14.61 11.69 -8.88
CA TRP A 56 -14.84 11.25 -10.27
C TRP A 56 -13.63 11.29 -11.20
N SER A 57 -12.41 11.29 -10.65
CA SER A 57 -11.17 11.30 -11.44
C SER A 57 -10.53 9.91 -11.62
N GLU A 58 -11.32 8.84 -11.47
CA GLU A 58 -10.86 7.46 -11.60
C GLU A 58 -10.11 7.18 -12.91
N PRO A 59 -10.52 7.68 -14.10
CA PRO A 59 -9.77 7.44 -15.34
C PRO A 59 -8.33 7.93 -15.27
N THR A 60 -8.11 9.18 -14.85
CA THR A 60 -6.77 9.76 -14.69
C THR A 60 -6.00 9.06 -13.57
N LEU A 61 -6.68 8.69 -12.48
CA LEU A 61 -6.04 7.98 -11.38
C LEU A 61 -5.53 6.59 -11.82
N ILE A 62 -6.29 5.88 -12.64
CA ILE A 62 -5.90 4.59 -13.22
C ILE A 62 -4.71 4.77 -14.18
N GLU A 63 -4.70 5.81 -15.02
CA GLU A 63 -3.55 6.09 -15.90
C GLU A 63 -2.25 6.32 -15.12
N ILE A 64 -2.32 7.09 -14.02
CA ILE A 64 -1.17 7.34 -13.15
C ILE A 64 -0.70 6.05 -12.48
N ALA A 65 -1.62 5.28 -11.89
CA ALA A 65 -1.29 4.03 -11.22
C ALA A 65 -0.69 3.00 -12.19
N TYR A 66 -1.26 2.88 -13.39
CA TYR A 66 -0.74 2.04 -14.45
C TYR A 66 0.65 2.48 -14.91
N GLY A 67 0.86 3.79 -15.12
CA GLY A 67 2.17 4.33 -15.46
C GLY A 67 3.23 3.99 -14.41
N PHE A 68 2.89 4.09 -13.12
CA PHE A 68 3.78 3.69 -12.04
C PHE A 68 4.07 2.19 -12.02
N GLU A 69 3.03 1.35 -12.18
CA GLU A 69 3.18 -0.11 -12.23
C GLU A 69 4.10 -0.53 -13.38
N GLN A 70 3.89 0.02 -14.58
CA GLN A 70 4.68 -0.31 -15.77
C GLN A 70 6.11 0.24 -15.69
N ALA A 71 6.34 1.36 -15.02
CA ALA A 71 7.70 1.89 -14.85
C ALA A 71 8.52 1.09 -13.84
N THR A 72 7.87 0.49 -12.83
CA THR A 72 8.57 -0.11 -11.69
C THR A 72 8.58 -1.63 -11.72
N HIS A 73 7.52 -2.27 -12.23
CA HIS A 73 7.27 -3.71 -12.11
C HIS A 73 7.56 -4.23 -10.69
N ALA A 74 7.22 -3.43 -9.67
CA ALA A 74 7.66 -3.68 -8.30
C ALA A 74 6.98 -4.89 -7.65
N ARG A 75 5.87 -5.39 -8.20
CA ARG A 75 5.18 -6.58 -7.71
C ARG A 75 6.09 -7.81 -7.82
N ARG A 76 6.11 -8.61 -6.77
CA ARG A 76 6.69 -9.97 -6.77
C ARG A 76 5.63 -10.96 -6.31
N ASP A 77 5.66 -12.16 -6.88
CA ASP A 77 4.74 -13.19 -6.45
C ASP A 77 5.07 -13.67 -5.03
N PRO A 78 4.05 -13.97 -4.22
CA PRO A 78 4.26 -14.39 -2.84
C PRO A 78 4.92 -15.77 -2.79
N GLN A 79 5.69 -16.00 -1.73
CA GLN A 79 6.30 -17.29 -1.43
C GLN A 79 5.81 -17.78 -0.06
N PHE A 80 5.66 -19.11 0.08
CA PHE A 80 5.43 -19.72 1.37
C PHE A 80 6.73 -19.76 2.17
N LEU A 81 6.91 -18.82 3.09
CA LEU A 81 8.05 -18.78 3.98
C LEU A 81 7.85 -19.75 5.15
N LYS A 82 8.95 -20.36 5.62
CA LYS A 82 8.91 -21.27 6.77
C LYS A 82 8.59 -20.55 8.08
N HIS A 83 9.01 -19.29 8.18
CA HIS A 83 8.82 -18.41 9.33
C HIS A 83 8.54 -16.99 8.86
N ALA A 84 7.93 -16.17 9.72
CA ALA A 84 7.74 -14.75 9.45
C ALA A 84 9.13 -14.09 9.26
N PRO A 85 9.25 -13.11 8.35
CA PRO A 85 10.54 -12.52 8.03
C PRO A 85 11.01 -11.43 9.01
N ILE A 86 10.46 -11.44 10.24
CA ILE A 86 10.73 -10.51 11.35
C ILE A 86 10.69 -11.26 12.68
#